data_AF-A0A969EJ91-F1
#
_entry.id   AF-A0A969EJ91-F1
#
_cell.length_a   1.000
_cell.length_b   1.000
_cell.length_c   1.000
_cell.angle_alpha   90.00
_cell.angle_beta   90.00
_cell.angle_gamma   90.00
#
_symmetry.space_group_name_H-M   'P 1'
#
loop_
_entity.id
_entity.type
_entity.pdbx_description
1 polymer ?
#
loop_
_entity_poly.entity_id
_entity_poly.type
_entity_poly.pdbx_seq_one_letter_code
_entity_poly.pdbx_strand_id
1 'polypeptide(L)'
;MNINTNDLEYAAGISADGLELFFTRIIAPINIASISSVFYATRNNTSEPFKVPYKIENATGFVEAVTVAPNGDIYFHKKVNGKFSLKLMKRKNN
;
A
#
# COMPACT_ATOMS: atom_id res chain seq x y z
N MET A 1 7.05 5.31 -12.59
CA MET A 1 5.70 4.73 -12.77
C MET A 1 4.69 5.64 -12.09
N ASN A 2 3.44 5.70 -12.56
CA ASN A 2 2.38 6.48 -11.91
C ASN A 2 1.60 5.61 -10.90
N ILE A 3 0.65 6.21 -10.19
CA ILE A 3 -0.29 5.47 -9.33
C ILE A 3 -1.22 4.59 -10.16
N ASN A 4 -1.86 5.13 -11.19
CA ASN A 4 -2.73 4.33 -12.05
C ASN A 4 -1.90 3.82 -13.24
N THR A 5 -1.90 2.51 -13.46
CA THR A 5 -1.21 1.87 -14.60
C THR A 5 -2.15 0.88 -15.29
N ASN A 6 -1.61 -0.05 -16.08
CA ASN A 6 -2.35 -1.21 -16.58
C ASN A 6 -2.40 -2.37 -15.56
N ASP A 7 -1.77 -2.19 -14.40
CA ASP A 7 -1.84 -3.11 -13.27
C ASP A 7 -3.18 -2.94 -12.54
N LEU A 8 -3.45 -3.80 -11.56
CA LEU A 8 -4.59 -3.60 -10.66
C LEU A 8 -4.14 -2.81 -9.43
N GLU A 9 -4.63 -1.58 -9.28
CA GLU A 9 -4.53 -0.81 -8.04
C GLU A 9 -5.85 -0.78 -7.26
N TYR A 10 -5.80 -1.04 -5.95
CA TYR A 10 -7.01 -1.10 -5.13
C TYR A 10 -6.72 -0.88 -3.63
N ALA A 11 -7.81 -0.72 -2.87
CA ALA A 11 -7.82 -0.56 -1.42
C ALA A 11 -6.82 0.53 -0.96
N ALA A 12 -7.01 1.74 -1.47
CA ALA A 12 -6.20 2.88 -1.11
C ALA A 12 -6.50 3.35 0.33
N GLY A 13 -5.45 3.72 1.05
CA GLY A 13 -5.51 4.42 2.33
C GLY A 13 -4.67 5.69 2.27
N ILE A 14 -5.17 6.79 2.83
CA ILE A 14 -4.50 8.09 2.80
C ILE A 14 -4.23 8.55 4.24
N SER A 15 -3.10 9.23 4.46
CA SER A 15 -2.78 9.83 5.75
C SER A 15 -3.77 10.94 6.13
N ALA A 16 -3.84 11.26 7.43
CA ALA A 16 -4.76 12.27 7.96
C ALA A 16 -4.52 13.67 7.37
N ASP A 17 -3.29 14.01 7.02
CA ASP A 17 -2.92 15.27 6.35
C ASP A 17 -3.12 15.23 4.82
N GLY A 18 -3.49 14.06 4.27
CA GLY A 18 -3.69 13.85 2.86
C GLY A 18 -2.41 13.86 2.02
N LEU A 19 -1.21 13.80 2.63
CA LEU A 19 0.07 13.93 1.92
C LEU A 19 0.71 12.60 1.53
N GLU A 20 0.24 11.50 2.12
CA GLU A 20 0.74 10.15 1.89
C GLU A 20 -0.39 9.23 1.42
N LEU A 21 -0.16 8.52 0.32
CA LEU A 21 -1.07 7.53 -0.21
C LEU A 21 -0.43 6.15 -0.16
N PHE A 22 -1.17 5.20 0.38
CA PHE A 22 -0.85 3.79 0.38
C PHE A 22 -1.89 3.06 -0.45
N PHE A 23 -1.50 2.07 -1.23
CA PHE A 23 -2.43 1.27 -2.01
C PHE A 23 -1.86 -0.12 -2.27
N THR A 24 -2.74 -1.06 -2.61
CA THR A 24 -2.31 -2.38 -3.06
C THR A 24 -2.17 -2.39 -4.56
N ARG A 25 -1.11 -3.02 -5.08
CA ARG A 25 -0.96 -3.29 -6.51
C ARG A 25 -0.70 -4.78 -6.78
N ILE A 26 -1.35 -5.30 -7.82
CA ILE A 26 -1.02 -6.59 -8.44
C ILE A 26 -0.55 -6.31 -9.87
N ILE A 27 0.68 -6.70 -10.18
CA ILE A 27 1.30 -6.49 -11.49
C ILE A 27 0.61 -7.39 -12.54
N ALA A 28 0.18 -6.80 -13.65
CA ALA A 28 -0.42 -7.53 -14.76
C ALA A 28 0.64 -8.30 -15.57
N PRO A 29 0.28 -9.41 -16.27
CA PRO A 29 -1.04 -10.04 -16.31
C PRO A 29 -1.37 -10.81 -15.03
N ILE A 30 -2.62 -10.68 -14.56
CA ILE A 30 -3.07 -11.29 -13.31
C ILE A 30 -3.44 -12.76 -13.53
N ASN A 31 -2.91 -13.64 -12.68
CA ASN A 31 -3.21 -15.06 -12.64
C ASN A 31 -3.17 -15.59 -11.20
N ILE A 32 -3.37 -16.89 -11.01
CA ILE A 32 -3.45 -17.51 -9.68
C ILE A 32 -2.15 -17.43 -8.86
N ALA A 33 -1.00 -17.26 -9.53
CA ALA A 33 0.30 -17.11 -8.88
C ALA A 33 0.69 -15.64 -8.64
N SER A 34 -0.14 -14.68 -9.08
CA SER A 34 0.11 -13.26 -8.86
C SER A 34 0.16 -12.93 -7.36
N ILE A 35 1.11 -12.09 -6.98
CA ILE A 35 1.24 -11.57 -5.62
C ILE A 35 0.78 -10.11 -5.57
N SER A 36 0.07 -9.77 -4.50
CA SER A 36 -0.21 -8.38 -4.14
C SER A 36 0.95 -7.80 -3.33
N SER A 37 1.15 -6.49 -3.46
CA SER A 37 2.13 -5.73 -2.70
C SER A 37 1.57 -4.37 -2.32
N VAL A 38 2.01 -3.83 -1.19
CA VAL A 38 1.67 -2.47 -0.77
C VAL A 38 2.66 -1.48 -1.35
N PHE A 39 2.14 -0.43 -1.97
CA PHE A 39 2.87 0.70 -2.52
C PHE A 39 2.58 1.97 -1.73
N TYR A 40 3.50 2.92 -1.79
CA TYR A 40 3.43 4.21 -1.12
C TYR A 40 3.84 5.34 -2.05
N ALA A 41 3.12 6.46 -2.01
CA ALA A 41 3.40 7.69 -2.73
C ALA A 41 3.21 8.92 -1.84
N THR A 42 3.90 10.01 -2.16
CA THR A 42 3.82 11.29 -1.43
C THR A 42 3.56 12.47 -2.34
N ARG A 43 3.05 13.57 -1.78
CA ARG A 43 2.95 14.89 -2.41
C ARG A 43 3.32 15.97 -1.41
N ASN A 44 3.70 17.17 -1.87
CA ASN A 44 4.11 18.24 -0.95
C ASN A 44 2.92 18.99 -0.34
N ASN A 45 1.79 19.03 -1.02
CA ASN A 45 0.54 19.61 -0.54
C ASN A 45 -0.67 18.94 -1.20
N THR A 46 -1.88 19.24 -0.71
CA THR A 46 -3.11 18.58 -1.16
C THR A 46 -3.58 18.96 -2.56
N SER A 47 -2.99 20.00 -3.17
CA SER A 47 -3.30 20.45 -4.53
C SER A 47 -2.34 19.89 -5.58
N GLU A 48 -1.22 19.31 -5.17
CA GLU A 48 -0.26 18.67 -6.06
C GLU A 48 -0.63 17.20 -6.37
N PRO A 49 -0.23 16.69 -7.55
CA PRO A 49 -0.29 15.26 -7.81
C PRO A 49 0.69 14.50 -6.90
N PHE A 50 0.38 13.23 -6.63
CA PHE A 50 1.32 12.33 -5.98
C PHE A 50 2.52 12.04 -6.90
N LYS A 51 3.69 11.96 -6.27
CA LYS A 51 4.96 11.54 -6.89
C LYS A 51 4.92 10.06 -7.24
N VAL A 52 5.94 9.61 -7.95
CA VAL A 52 6.13 8.21 -8.33
C VAL A 52 6.08 7.31 -7.08
N PRO A 53 5.19 6.31 -7.03
CA PRO A 53 5.12 5.38 -5.91
C PRO A 53 6.33 4.43 -5.87
N TYR A 54 6.66 3.96 -4.67
CA TYR A 54 7.59 2.85 -4.46
C TYR A 54 6.92 1.73 -3.66
N LYS A 55 7.42 0.50 -3.83
CA LYS A 55 6.95 -0.70 -3.11
C LYS A 55 7.51 -0.73 -1.70
N ILE A 56 6.69 -1.06 -0.71
CA ILE A 56 7.14 -1.24 0.68
C ILE A 56 7.75 -2.64 0.83
N GLU A 57 9.08 -2.74 0.80
CA GLU A 57 9.77 -4.04 0.84
C GLU A 57 9.68 -4.75 2.19
N ASN A 58 9.44 -4.02 3.29
CA ASN A 58 9.27 -4.62 4.62
C ASN A 58 7.96 -5.43 4.75
N ALA A 59 6.97 -5.17 3.90
CA ALA A 59 5.71 -5.90 3.85
C ALA A 59 5.81 -7.04 2.82
N THR A 60 6.49 -8.13 3.20
CA THR A 60 6.77 -9.26 2.30
C THR A 60 5.64 -10.29 2.22
N GLY A 61 5.61 -11.02 1.09
CA GLY A 61 4.62 -12.05 0.78
C GLY A 61 3.38 -11.46 0.11
N PHE A 62 2.27 -12.18 0.14
CA PHE A 62 0.98 -11.66 -0.32
C PHE A 62 0.41 -10.73 0.75
N VAL A 63 0.41 -9.42 0.45
CA VAL A 63 -0.06 -8.36 1.34
C VAL A 63 -1.01 -7.40 0.61
N GLU A 64 -2.12 -7.04 1.24
CA GLU A 64 -3.16 -6.22 0.60
C GLU A 64 -4.03 -5.46 1.60
N ALA A 65 -4.99 -4.70 1.07
CA ALA A 65 -6.05 -4.04 1.83
C ALA A 65 -5.48 -3.11 2.91
N VAL A 66 -4.57 -2.23 2.50
CA VAL A 66 -3.91 -1.30 3.39
C VAL A 66 -4.90 -0.26 3.93
N THR A 67 -4.76 0.07 5.21
CA THR A 67 -5.43 1.21 5.84
C THR A 67 -4.45 1.96 6.72
N VAL A 68 -4.66 3.26 6.84
CA VAL A 68 -3.79 4.19 7.56
C VAL A 68 -4.57 4.72 8.76
N ALA A 69 -4.03 4.49 9.96
CA ALA A 69 -4.57 5.05 11.18
C ALA A 69 -4.19 6.53 11.34
N PRO A 70 -4.91 7.32 12.16
CA PRO A 70 -4.62 8.75 12.35
C PRO A 70 -3.21 9.05 12.86
N ASN A 71 -2.59 8.13 13.59
CA ASN A 71 -1.21 8.24 14.08
C ASN A 71 -0.15 7.81 13.04
N GLY A 72 -0.55 7.47 11.82
CA GLY A 72 0.33 7.00 10.76
C GLY A 72 0.68 5.51 10.83
N ASP A 73 0.14 4.75 11.79
CA ASP A 73 0.27 3.29 11.79
C ASP A 73 -0.48 2.68 10.61
N ILE A 74 0.06 1.60 10.07
CA ILE A 74 -0.51 0.94 8.89
C ILE A 74 -1.00 -0.46 9.26
N TYR A 75 -2.25 -0.75 8.93
CA TYR A 75 -2.83 -2.09 9.03
C TYR A 75 -3.04 -2.67 7.63
N PHE A 76 -2.81 -3.97 7.48
CA PHE A 76 -2.96 -4.65 6.20
C PHE A 76 -3.23 -6.15 6.40
N HIS A 77 -3.78 -6.81 5.40
CA HIS A 77 -3.86 -8.26 5.35
C HIS A 77 -2.52 -8.86 4.93
N LYS A 78 -2.10 -9.93 5.60
CA LYS A 78 -1.00 -10.80 5.15
C LYS A 78 -1.49 -12.24 5.07
N LYS A 79 -1.23 -12.91 3.94
CA LYS A 79 -1.47 -14.34 3.79
C LYS A 79 -0.32 -15.12 4.44
N VAL A 80 -0.63 -15.95 5.44
CA VAL A 80 0.31 -16.81 6.15
C VAL A 80 -0.28 -18.21 6.19
N ASN A 81 0.43 -19.21 5.65
CA ASN A 81 -0.01 -20.61 5.60
C ASN A 81 -1.45 -20.77 5.05
N GLY A 82 -1.77 -20.05 3.97
CA GLY A 82 -3.08 -20.10 3.33
C GLY A 82 -4.17 -19.23 3.98
N LYS A 83 -3.94 -18.68 5.17
CA LYS A 83 -4.92 -17.86 5.90
C LYS A 83 -4.53 -16.38 5.89
N PHE A 84 -5.51 -15.50 5.70
CA PHE A 84 -5.31 -14.06 5.86
C PHE A 84 -5.38 -13.65 7.33
N SER A 85 -4.44 -12.82 7.77
CA SER A 85 -4.40 -12.24 9.11
C SER A 85 -4.13 -10.74 9.02
N LEU A 86 -4.75 -9.97 9.91
CA LEU A 86 -4.42 -8.55 10.09
C LEU A 86 -3.02 -8.41 10.69
N LYS A 87 -2.22 -7.51 10.11
CA LYS A 87 -0.88 -7.15 10.57
C LYS A 87 -0.78 -5.65 10.73
N LEU A 88 0.08 -5.24 11.66
CA LEU A 88 0.40 -3.86 11.98
C LEU A 88 1.85 -3.59 11.58
N MET A 89 2.07 -2.49 10.86
CA MET A 89 3.38 -1.88 10.65
C MET A 89 3.39 -0.51 11.32
N LYS A 90 4.20 -0.40 12.38
CA LYS A 90 4.37 0.84 13.12
C LYS A 90 5.19 1.83 12.29
N ARG A 91 4.78 3.09 12.29
CA ARG A 91 5.67 4.18 11.85
C ARG A 91 6.81 4.27 12.87
N LYS A 92 8.06 4.33 12.41
CA LYS A 92 9.17 4.66 13.31
C LYS A 92 8.99 6.12 13.71
N ASN A 93 8.80 6.37 15.00
CA ASN A 93 8.97 7.71 15.55
C ASN A 93 10.47 7.99 15.53
N ASN A 94 10.88 9.07 14.85
CA ASN A 94 12.21 9.63 15.01
C ASN A 94 12.28 10.41 16.32
#